data_AF-A0A5E5QRJ4-F1
#
_entry.id   AF-A0A5E5QRJ4-F1
#
_cell.length_a   1.000
_cell.length_b   1.000
_cell.length_c   1.000
_cell.angle_alpha   90.00
_cell.angle_beta   90.00
_cell.angle_gamma   90.00
#
_symmetry.space_group_name_H-M   'P 1'
#
loop_
_entity.id
_entity.type
_entity.pdbx_description
1 polymer ?
#
loop_
_entity_poly.entity_id
_entity_poly.type
_entity_poly.pdbx_seq_one_letter_code
_entity_poly.pdbx_strand_id
1 'polypeptide(L)'
;NDTHTSYLAGSKLQQTKRLNNIITYANDNSIRTYDLEYQYYGTPKRSQLTSIQECANNGRCLPKTKFRWNNKEASFGVNGKQWQANLGNNWKNRPTHENGEHSMLIDINGDGLPDRVFDRNPKTDQQGLFVYLNTGDGFDNGKQWQANLGNTWKNRPTHENGEHSMLIDINGDGLPDRVFDRNPKTDQQGLFVYLNTGDGFDNGKQWQANLGNNWKNRPTHENGEHSMLIDINGDGLPDRVFDRNPETDQQGFFVYSKPYKTPRLKVITNGFGIQTTLNYKPLTDSSVYTKDSNKGYYPNISIQNARQVISSVTTDNAIGGQNTTTYKYGNAKVNVKGRGNLGFGWIEKKDLQSNKLTR
;
A
#
# COMPACT_ATOMS: atom_id res chain seq x y z
N ASN A 1 0.44 17.68 -16.59
CA ASN A 1 -0.63 16.70 -16.83
C ASN A 1 -0.45 15.50 -15.93
N ASP A 2 -1.26 15.39 -14.89
CA ASP A 2 -1.41 14.22 -14.01
C ASP A 2 -2.87 13.77 -14.03
N THR A 3 -3.44 13.65 -15.22
CA THR A 3 -4.81 13.16 -15.40
C THR A 3 -4.95 11.79 -14.78
N HIS A 4 -5.92 11.65 -13.88
CA HIS A 4 -6.20 10.40 -13.20
C HIS A 4 -7.51 9.83 -13.73
N THR A 5 -7.49 8.57 -14.16
CA THR A 5 -8.70 7.85 -14.53
C THR A 5 -8.94 6.78 -13.49
N SER A 6 -10.08 6.82 -12.83
CA SER A 6 -10.57 5.78 -11.94
C SER A 6 -11.87 5.20 -12.49
N TYR A 7 -12.32 4.10 -11.92
CA TYR A 7 -13.62 3.54 -12.20
C TYR A 7 -14.33 3.29 -10.87
N LEU A 8 -15.60 3.71 -10.76
CA LEU A 8 -16.43 3.49 -9.56
C LEU A 8 -17.73 2.82 -10.00
N ALA A 9 -18.04 1.67 -9.39
CA ALA A 9 -19.24 0.87 -9.70
C ALA A 9 -19.44 0.60 -11.21
N GLY A 10 -18.34 0.30 -11.93
CA GLY A 10 -18.36 0.01 -13.37
C GLY A 10 -18.41 1.23 -14.28
N SER A 11 -18.48 2.45 -13.74
CA SER A 11 -18.48 3.69 -14.53
C SER A 11 -17.10 4.36 -14.53
N LYS A 12 -16.68 4.84 -15.71
CA LYS A 12 -15.43 5.58 -15.89
C LYS A 12 -15.52 6.96 -15.23
N LEU A 13 -14.60 7.24 -14.34
CA LEU A 13 -14.39 8.55 -13.73
C LEU A 13 -13.04 9.09 -14.17
N GLN A 14 -13.03 10.26 -14.82
CA GLN A 14 -11.77 10.91 -15.20
C GLN A 14 -11.64 12.23 -14.47
N GLN A 15 -10.61 12.33 -13.64
CA GLN A 15 -10.14 13.59 -13.11
C GLN A 15 -9.13 14.19 -14.09
N THR A 16 -9.65 14.94 -15.05
CA THR A 16 -8.87 15.61 -16.10
C THR A 16 -8.54 17.06 -15.77
N LYS A 17 -9.18 17.59 -14.74
CA LYS A 17 -9.05 18.96 -14.29
C LYS A 17 -8.62 18.98 -12.83
N ARG A 18 -7.88 20.02 -12.48
CA ARG A 18 -7.60 20.42 -11.12
C ARG A 18 -8.20 21.80 -10.89
N LEU A 19 -8.61 22.07 -9.67
CA LEU A 19 -9.13 23.36 -9.28
C LEU A 19 -8.02 24.41 -9.41
N ASN A 20 -8.29 25.47 -10.16
CA ASN A 20 -7.34 26.57 -10.32
C ASN A 20 -7.63 27.69 -9.31
N ASN A 21 -8.91 27.99 -9.09
CA ASN A 21 -9.35 28.99 -8.13
C ASN A 21 -10.75 28.71 -7.56
N ILE A 22 -11.11 29.42 -6.50
CA ILE A 22 -12.45 29.47 -5.90
C ILE A 22 -12.85 30.94 -5.79
N ILE A 23 -14.03 31.32 -6.25
CA ILE A 23 -14.55 32.70 -6.15
C ILE A 23 -15.83 32.67 -5.31
N THR A 24 -15.94 33.58 -4.34
CA THR A 24 -17.13 33.74 -3.51
C THR A 24 -17.86 35.03 -3.85
N TYR A 25 -19.20 34.98 -3.82
CA TYR A 25 -20.09 36.07 -4.23
C TYR A 25 -21.06 36.43 -3.11
N ALA A 26 -21.46 37.70 -3.06
CA ALA A 26 -22.60 38.18 -2.30
C ALA A 26 -23.41 39.13 -3.19
N ASN A 27 -24.70 38.85 -3.37
CA ASN A 27 -25.59 39.59 -4.29
C ASN A 27 -24.92 39.81 -5.67
N ASP A 28 -24.45 38.73 -6.29
CA ASP A 28 -23.76 38.68 -7.60
C ASP A 28 -22.45 39.45 -7.73
N ASN A 29 -22.00 40.11 -6.67
CA ASN A 29 -20.69 40.74 -6.62
C ASN A 29 -19.67 39.75 -6.08
N SER A 30 -18.56 39.56 -6.78
CA SER A 30 -17.43 38.80 -6.24
C SER A 30 -16.89 39.54 -5.02
N ILE A 31 -16.62 38.81 -3.95
CA ILE A 31 -16.11 39.36 -2.70
C ILE A 31 -14.71 38.84 -2.42
N ARG A 32 -14.45 37.55 -2.69
CA ARG A 32 -13.13 36.94 -2.51
C ARG A 32 -12.78 35.95 -3.61
N THR A 33 -11.49 35.81 -3.86
CA THR A 33 -10.90 34.79 -4.74
C THR A 33 -9.81 34.03 -3.98
N TYR A 34 -9.74 32.72 -4.18
CA TYR A 34 -8.67 31.85 -3.68
C TYR A 34 -7.96 31.22 -4.88
N ASP A 35 -6.70 31.57 -5.14
CA ASP A 35 -5.90 31.03 -6.25
C ASP A 35 -4.99 29.89 -5.76
N LEU A 36 -4.89 28.80 -6.53
CA LEU A 36 -4.17 27.58 -6.17
C LEU A 36 -2.97 27.32 -7.10
N GLU A 37 -1.79 27.06 -6.52
CA GLU A 37 -0.57 26.73 -7.27
C GLU A 37 -0.09 25.30 -6.97
N TYR A 38 0.55 24.67 -7.95
CA TYR A 38 0.97 23.26 -7.89
C TYR A 38 2.37 23.04 -8.45
N GLN A 39 3.07 22.04 -7.94
CA GLN A 39 4.28 21.45 -8.54
C GLN A 39 4.04 20.00 -8.96
N TYR A 40 4.98 19.45 -9.73
CA TYR A 40 5.04 18.03 -10.07
C TYR A 40 6.24 17.37 -9.40
N TYR A 41 6.05 16.23 -8.74
CA TYR A 41 7.13 15.49 -8.08
C TYR A 41 6.94 13.97 -8.20
N GLY A 42 8.05 13.22 -8.17
CA GLY A 42 8.08 11.76 -8.23
C GLY A 42 8.10 11.19 -9.65
N THR A 43 8.16 9.85 -9.71
CA THR A 43 8.12 9.07 -10.95
C THR A 43 7.10 7.93 -10.77
N PRO A 44 5.93 7.98 -11.43
CA PRO A 44 5.46 9.06 -12.30
C PRO A 44 5.15 10.35 -11.53
N LYS A 45 5.23 11.49 -12.23
CA LYS A 45 5.00 12.83 -11.65
C LYS A 45 3.55 12.99 -11.18
N ARG A 46 3.36 13.39 -9.93
CA ARG A 46 2.03 13.72 -9.34
C ARG A 46 1.93 15.20 -9.02
N SER A 47 0.76 15.82 -9.19
CA SER A 47 0.54 17.18 -8.69
C SER A 47 0.62 17.21 -7.17
N GLN A 48 1.35 18.19 -6.67
CA GLN A 48 1.43 18.52 -5.26
C GLN A 48 1.03 19.99 -5.14
N LEU A 49 -0.02 20.30 -4.37
CA LEU A 49 -0.40 21.68 -4.08
C LEU A 49 0.78 22.37 -3.38
N THR A 50 1.18 23.54 -3.86
CA THR A 50 2.31 24.33 -3.32
C THR A 50 1.87 25.63 -2.69
N SER A 51 0.75 26.21 -3.09
CA SER A 51 0.17 27.34 -2.35
C SER A 51 -1.31 27.59 -2.62
N ILE A 52 -1.94 28.32 -1.69
CA ILE A 52 -3.23 28.98 -1.84
C ILE A 52 -3.06 30.47 -1.53
N GLN A 53 -3.62 31.36 -2.35
CA GLN A 53 -3.63 32.81 -2.12
C GLN A 53 -5.06 33.34 -2.03
N GLU A 54 -5.38 34.11 -1.00
CA GLU A 54 -6.67 34.77 -0.86
C GLU A 54 -6.60 36.24 -1.31
N CYS A 55 -7.54 36.69 -2.13
CA CYS A 55 -7.63 38.05 -2.65
C CYS A 55 -9.03 38.62 -2.48
N ALA A 56 -9.13 39.92 -2.19
CA ALA A 56 -10.37 40.68 -2.25
C ALA A 56 -10.67 41.10 -3.70
N ASN A 57 -11.93 41.44 -3.97
CA ASN A 57 -12.41 41.85 -5.29
C ASN A 57 -11.76 43.12 -5.87
N ASN A 58 -11.11 43.93 -5.04
CA ASN A 58 -10.33 45.10 -5.45
C ASN A 58 -8.87 44.77 -5.82
N GLY A 59 -8.52 43.48 -5.96
CA GLY A 59 -7.20 43.01 -6.33
C GLY A 59 -6.17 42.98 -5.20
N ARG A 60 -6.55 43.35 -3.96
CA ARG A 60 -5.67 43.25 -2.80
C ARG A 60 -5.63 41.81 -2.30
N CYS A 61 -4.44 41.23 -2.22
CA CYS A 61 -4.26 39.86 -1.78
C CYS A 61 -3.59 39.77 -0.40
N LEU A 62 -4.01 38.79 0.37
CA LEU A 62 -3.24 38.30 1.52
C LEU A 62 -2.00 37.55 1.02
N PRO A 63 -0.95 37.44 1.84
CA PRO A 63 0.18 36.61 1.48
C PRO A 63 -0.23 35.13 1.40
N LYS A 64 0.46 34.38 0.55
CA LYS A 64 0.14 32.98 0.24
C LYS A 64 0.34 32.05 1.43
N THR A 65 -0.59 31.10 1.61
CA THR A 65 -0.32 29.89 2.37
C THR A 65 0.43 28.91 1.49
N LYS A 66 1.64 28.49 1.87
CA LYS A 66 2.51 27.60 1.10
C LYS A 66 2.53 26.18 1.67
N PHE A 67 2.79 25.20 0.82
CA PHE A 67 2.84 23.79 1.14
C PHE A 67 4.17 23.20 0.66
N ARG A 68 4.89 22.51 1.53
CA ARG A 68 6.14 21.81 1.23
C ARG A 68 5.97 20.33 1.47
N TRP A 69 6.57 19.52 0.62
CA TRP A 69 6.44 18.06 0.61
C TRP A 69 7.76 17.40 1.03
N ASN A 70 7.70 16.17 1.57
CA ASN A 70 8.90 15.46 2.00
C ASN A 70 9.51 14.67 0.85
N ASN A 71 10.46 15.31 0.20
CA ASN A 71 11.17 14.77 -0.95
C ASN A 71 12.56 14.36 -0.46
N LYS A 72 12.73 13.12 -0.01
CA LYS A 72 14.05 12.57 0.38
C LYS A 72 14.50 11.53 -0.65
N GLU A 73 15.75 11.62 -1.05
CA GLU A 73 16.47 10.53 -1.69
C GLU A 73 17.09 9.65 -0.60
N ALA A 74 16.92 8.34 -0.68
CA ALA A 74 17.46 7.39 0.27
C ALA A 74 18.84 6.89 -0.23
N SER A 75 19.81 6.75 0.68
CA SER A 75 21.13 6.15 0.41
C SER A 75 21.39 4.96 1.33
N PHE A 76 22.11 3.95 0.84
CA PHE A 76 22.49 2.78 1.62
C PHE A 76 23.68 3.08 2.55
N GLY A 77 23.69 2.50 3.76
CA GLY A 77 24.84 2.55 4.68
C GLY A 77 25.94 1.54 4.33
N VAL A 78 27.15 1.72 4.86
CA VAL A 78 28.35 0.96 4.44
C VAL A 78 28.71 -0.26 5.30
N ASN A 79 28.02 -0.49 6.42
CA ASN A 79 28.30 -1.59 7.34
C ASN A 79 27.10 -2.54 7.44
N GLY A 80 27.17 -3.70 6.78
CA GLY A 80 26.13 -4.73 6.84
C GLY A 80 26.19 -5.57 8.11
N LYS A 81 25.02 -5.93 8.67
CA LYS A 81 24.86 -6.88 9.78
C LYS A 81 24.38 -8.23 9.23
N GLN A 82 24.96 -9.34 9.67
CA GLN A 82 24.44 -10.67 9.34
C GLN A 82 23.18 -10.98 10.16
N TRP A 83 22.05 -11.21 9.50
CA TRP A 83 20.74 -11.46 10.13
C TRP A 83 20.36 -12.94 10.27
N GLN A 84 21.01 -13.82 9.51
CA GLN A 84 20.73 -15.25 9.53
C GLN A 84 22.01 -16.03 9.27
N ALA A 85 22.20 -17.12 10.03
CA ALA A 85 23.26 -18.09 9.78
C ALA A 85 22.99 -18.88 8.50
N ASN A 86 24.03 -19.50 7.93
CA ASN A 86 23.87 -20.29 6.72
C ASN A 86 22.91 -21.47 6.96
N LEU A 87 21.80 -21.51 6.20
CA LEU A 87 20.80 -22.58 6.22
C LEU A 87 21.15 -23.83 5.38
N GLY A 88 22.40 -23.94 4.90
CA GLY A 88 22.86 -25.08 4.09
C GLY A 88 22.98 -24.70 2.62
N ASN A 89 22.20 -25.37 1.75
CA ASN A 89 22.26 -25.14 0.29
C ASN A 89 22.19 -23.63 -0.04
N ASN A 90 23.05 -23.15 -0.95
CA ASN A 90 23.32 -21.74 -1.16
C ASN A 90 22.09 -20.92 -1.60
N TRP A 91 21.06 -21.56 -2.16
CA TRP A 91 19.82 -20.88 -2.55
C TRP A 91 18.97 -20.46 -1.35
N LYS A 92 19.02 -21.20 -0.22
CA LYS A 92 18.18 -20.98 0.97
C LYS A 92 18.44 -19.65 1.66
N ASN A 93 19.57 -18.99 1.37
CA ASN A 93 19.89 -17.67 1.92
C ASN A 93 19.66 -16.52 0.93
N ARG A 94 19.32 -16.80 -0.33
CA ARG A 94 19.16 -15.75 -1.34
C ARG A 94 17.88 -14.96 -1.06
N PRO A 95 17.93 -13.61 -1.11
CA PRO A 95 16.74 -12.77 -1.05
C PRO A 95 15.68 -13.18 -2.07
N THR A 96 16.12 -13.64 -3.24
CA THR A 96 15.30 -14.21 -4.30
C THR A 96 16.05 -15.37 -4.95
N HIS A 97 15.41 -16.51 -5.19
CA HIS A 97 15.96 -17.63 -5.97
C HIS A 97 14.99 -18.06 -7.07
N GLU A 98 15.51 -18.25 -8.29
CA GLU A 98 14.70 -18.59 -9.48
C GLU A 98 13.47 -17.67 -9.61
N ASN A 99 13.71 -16.35 -9.66
CA ASN A 99 12.65 -15.33 -9.73
C ASN A 99 11.57 -15.40 -8.62
N GLY A 100 11.92 -15.95 -7.46
CA GLY A 100 11.03 -16.04 -6.29
C GLY A 100 10.38 -17.42 -6.13
N GLU A 101 10.75 -18.39 -6.97
CA GLU A 101 10.20 -19.74 -6.96
C GLU A 101 10.45 -20.51 -5.67
N HIS A 102 11.64 -20.37 -5.10
CA HIS A 102 12.03 -21.14 -3.92
C HIS A 102 12.16 -20.27 -2.67
N SER A 103 12.61 -19.03 -2.85
CA SER A 103 12.69 -18.04 -1.78
C SER A 103 12.40 -16.65 -2.33
N MET A 104 11.67 -15.85 -1.57
CA MET A 104 11.51 -14.41 -1.84
C MET A 104 11.45 -13.61 -0.53
N LEU A 105 11.89 -12.34 -0.60
CA LEU A 105 11.60 -11.34 0.41
C LEU A 105 10.35 -10.56 0.04
N ILE A 106 9.34 -10.59 0.90
CA ILE A 106 8.10 -9.84 0.76
C ILE A 106 7.52 -9.58 2.14
N ASP A 107 7.03 -8.36 2.38
CA ASP A 107 6.32 -7.99 3.61
C ASP A 107 4.96 -8.69 3.62
N ILE A 108 4.91 -9.93 4.16
CA ILE A 108 3.75 -10.81 4.00
C ILE A 108 2.76 -10.65 5.15
N ASN A 109 3.19 -10.12 6.29
CA ASN A 109 2.32 -9.79 7.42
C ASN A 109 1.91 -8.31 7.44
N GLY A 110 2.42 -7.52 6.48
CA GLY A 110 2.12 -6.11 6.28
C GLY A 110 2.86 -5.17 7.23
N ASP A 111 3.76 -5.63 8.09
CA ASP A 111 4.40 -4.86 9.17
C ASP A 111 5.52 -3.92 8.69
N GLY A 112 5.65 -3.70 7.38
CA GLY A 112 6.61 -2.80 6.78
C GLY A 112 8.03 -3.33 6.74
N LEU A 113 8.27 -4.55 7.19
CA LEU A 113 9.56 -5.23 7.10
C LEU A 113 9.43 -6.43 6.14
N PRO A 114 10.32 -6.57 5.14
CA PRO A 114 10.25 -7.72 4.24
C PRO A 114 10.53 -9.03 4.97
N ASP A 115 9.58 -9.96 4.92
CA ASP A 115 9.67 -11.30 5.49
C ASP A 115 10.27 -12.30 4.50
N ARG A 116 10.78 -13.43 5.00
CA ARG A 116 11.26 -14.52 4.13
C ARG A 116 10.16 -15.54 3.92
N VAL A 117 9.89 -15.86 2.66
CA VAL A 117 8.94 -16.90 2.27
C VAL A 117 9.65 -17.99 1.50
N PHE A 118 9.41 -19.25 1.85
CA PHE A 118 9.98 -20.44 1.21
C PHE A 118 8.90 -21.41 0.73
N ASP A 119 9.20 -22.15 -0.34
CA ASP A 119 8.34 -23.22 -0.89
C ASP A 119 8.40 -24.54 -0.10
N ARG A 120 9.28 -24.59 0.91
CA ARG A 120 9.46 -25.69 1.86
C ARG A 120 10.21 -25.20 3.09
N ASN A 121 10.18 -25.98 4.16
CA ASN A 121 10.99 -25.70 5.34
C ASN A 121 12.48 -25.74 4.97
N PRO A 122 13.25 -24.65 5.13
CA PRO A 122 14.64 -24.62 4.71
C PRO A 122 15.55 -25.55 5.53
N LYS A 123 15.13 -26.00 6.72
CA LYS A 123 15.91 -26.92 7.57
C LYS A 123 15.54 -28.39 7.36
N THR A 124 14.26 -28.70 7.19
CA THR A 124 13.76 -30.10 7.11
C THR A 124 13.35 -30.52 5.70
N ASP A 125 13.35 -29.58 4.74
CA ASP A 125 12.86 -29.74 3.37
C ASP A 125 11.40 -30.23 3.24
N GLN A 126 10.62 -30.12 4.33
CA GLN A 126 9.18 -30.39 4.33
C GLN A 126 8.46 -29.41 3.40
N GLN A 127 7.71 -29.94 2.42
CA GLN A 127 6.96 -29.12 1.47
C GLN A 127 5.80 -28.34 2.12
N GLY A 128 5.59 -27.13 1.62
CA GLY A 128 4.54 -26.20 2.06
C GLY A 128 5.01 -24.76 1.98
N LEU A 129 4.13 -23.79 2.21
CA LEU A 129 4.54 -22.39 2.25
C LEU A 129 4.98 -22.02 3.67
N PHE A 130 6.27 -21.75 3.85
CA PHE A 130 6.86 -21.38 5.13
C PHE A 130 7.23 -19.91 5.15
N VAL A 131 6.84 -19.22 6.22
CA VAL A 131 7.08 -17.78 6.41
C VAL A 131 7.92 -17.58 7.65
N TYR A 132 9.00 -16.83 7.50
CA TYR A 132 9.93 -16.41 8.55
C TYR A 132 9.82 -14.89 8.69
N LEU A 133 9.21 -14.45 9.79
CA LEU A 133 8.91 -13.04 9.98
C LEU A 133 10.18 -12.26 10.33
N ASN A 134 10.30 -11.08 9.73
CA ASN A 134 11.38 -10.14 9.98
C ASN A 134 11.11 -9.37 11.27
N THR A 135 12.07 -9.39 12.19
CA THR A 135 11.92 -8.74 13.51
C THR A 135 12.59 -7.38 13.59
N GLY A 136 13.20 -6.91 12.50
CA GLY A 136 14.04 -5.71 12.45
C GLY A 136 15.49 -5.96 12.90
N ASP A 137 15.77 -7.10 13.53
CA ASP A 137 17.09 -7.51 13.99
C ASP A 137 17.51 -8.91 13.50
N GLY A 138 16.68 -9.53 12.68
CA GLY A 138 16.84 -10.89 12.17
C GLY A 138 15.52 -11.45 11.67
N PHE A 139 15.44 -12.78 11.54
CA PHE A 139 14.21 -13.51 11.24
C PHE A 139 13.84 -14.43 12.39
N ASP A 140 12.55 -14.69 12.57
CA ASP A 140 12.05 -15.63 13.57
C ASP A 140 12.33 -17.12 13.22
N ASN A 141 11.72 -18.05 13.96
CA ASN A 141 11.94 -19.50 13.74
C ASN A 141 11.18 -20.07 12.53
N GLY A 142 10.34 -19.27 11.88
CA GLY A 142 9.49 -19.69 10.77
C GLY A 142 8.25 -20.48 11.18
N LYS A 143 7.16 -20.29 10.44
CA LYS A 143 5.90 -21.01 10.60
C LYS A 143 5.39 -21.48 9.24
N GLN A 144 4.79 -22.68 9.20
CA GLN A 144 4.04 -23.13 8.03
C GLN A 144 2.72 -22.34 7.95
N TRP A 145 2.59 -21.46 6.96
CA TRP A 145 1.37 -20.69 6.72
C TRP A 145 0.39 -21.44 5.82
N GLN A 146 0.91 -22.31 4.96
CA GLN A 146 0.07 -23.21 4.17
C GLN A 146 0.70 -24.60 4.09
N ALA A 147 -0.11 -25.61 4.38
CA ALA A 147 0.27 -27.01 4.22
C ALA A 147 0.58 -27.32 2.76
N ASN A 148 1.26 -28.44 2.52
CA ASN A 148 1.51 -28.91 1.17
C ASN A 148 0.19 -29.08 0.40
N LEU A 149 0.05 -28.38 -0.73
CA LEU A 149 -1.12 -28.45 -1.60
C LEU A 149 -1.00 -29.52 -2.70
N GLY A 150 0.00 -30.40 -2.62
CA GLY A 150 0.25 -31.46 -3.58
C GLY A 150 1.47 -31.14 -4.45
N ASN A 151 1.28 -31.00 -5.76
CA ASN A 151 2.36 -30.70 -6.70
C ASN A 151 3.24 -29.54 -6.18
N THR A 152 4.56 -29.70 -6.28
CA THR A 152 5.58 -28.80 -5.70
C THR A 152 5.36 -27.33 -6.07
N TRP A 153 4.94 -27.07 -7.30
CA TRP A 153 4.67 -25.73 -7.80
C TRP A 153 3.63 -24.96 -6.97
N LYS A 154 2.65 -25.67 -6.40
CA LYS A 154 1.57 -25.09 -5.59
C LYS A 154 2.04 -24.57 -4.23
N ASN A 155 3.29 -24.83 -3.85
CA ASN A 155 3.91 -24.30 -2.63
C ASN A 155 4.82 -23.10 -2.90
N ARG A 156 5.14 -22.81 -4.18
CA ARG A 156 6.05 -21.73 -4.52
C ARG A 156 5.43 -20.36 -4.22
N PRO A 157 6.22 -19.37 -3.77
CA PRO A 157 5.75 -18.00 -3.64
C PRO A 157 5.36 -17.41 -5.00
N THR A 158 6.18 -17.69 -6.02
CA THR A 158 5.96 -17.39 -7.43
C THR A 158 6.23 -18.66 -8.24
N HIS A 159 5.51 -18.97 -9.32
CA HIS A 159 5.84 -20.13 -10.18
C HIS A 159 5.80 -19.75 -11.66
N GLU A 160 6.84 -20.12 -12.42
CA GLU A 160 6.96 -19.79 -13.85
C GLU A 160 6.73 -18.29 -14.07
N ASN A 161 7.52 -17.44 -13.40
CA ASN A 161 7.39 -15.97 -13.42
C ASN A 161 5.99 -15.43 -13.03
N GLY A 162 5.21 -16.21 -12.25
CA GLY A 162 3.89 -15.83 -11.77
C GLY A 162 2.74 -16.43 -12.57
N GLU A 163 3.02 -17.26 -13.57
CA GLU A 163 2.02 -17.86 -14.45
C GLU A 163 1.00 -18.72 -13.68
N HIS A 164 1.47 -19.47 -12.69
CA HIS A 164 0.63 -20.42 -11.97
C HIS A 164 0.29 -19.98 -10.56
N SER A 165 1.21 -19.30 -9.90
CA SER A 165 0.97 -18.72 -8.59
C SER A 165 1.86 -17.51 -8.35
N MET A 166 1.35 -16.53 -7.61
CA MET A 166 2.15 -15.42 -7.10
C MET A 166 1.60 -14.90 -5.76
N LEU A 167 2.46 -14.21 -5.00
CA LEU A 167 2.07 -13.38 -3.87
C LEU A 167 1.94 -11.92 -4.30
N ILE A 168 0.76 -11.35 -4.12
CA ILE A 168 0.46 -9.97 -4.49
C ILE A 168 -0.71 -9.45 -3.68
N ASP A 169 -0.63 -8.21 -3.19
CA ASP A 169 -1.74 -7.56 -2.51
C ASP A 169 -2.82 -7.18 -3.53
N ILE A 170 -3.72 -8.11 -3.82
CA ILE A 170 -4.75 -7.94 -4.86
C ILE A 170 -6.01 -7.23 -4.33
N ASN A 171 -6.08 -6.99 -3.01
CA ASN A 171 -7.26 -6.43 -2.36
C ASN A 171 -7.01 -5.07 -1.67
N GLY A 172 -5.74 -4.70 -1.45
CA GLY A 172 -5.27 -3.39 -0.98
C GLY A 172 -5.35 -3.19 0.51
N ASP A 173 -5.47 -4.28 1.26
CA ASP A 173 -5.41 -4.23 2.72
C ASP A 173 -3.97 -4.08 3.25
N GLY A 174 -2.98 -4.13 2.36
CA GLY A 174 -1.56 -4.05 2.68
C GLY A 174 -0.93 -5.39 2.99
N LEU A 175 -1.63 -6.51 2.75
CA LEU A 175 -1.13 -7.87 2.90
C LEU A 175 -1.08 -8.57 1.53
N PRO A 176 0.06 -9.13 1.12
CA PRO A 176 0.13 -9.95 -0.08
C PRO A 176 -0.78 -11.18 0.02
N ASP A 177 -1.72 -11.28 -0.91
CA ASP A 177 -2.61 -12.41 -1.09
C ASP A 177 -1.98 -13.47 -2.00
N ARG A 178 -2.48 -14.70 -1.94
CA ARG A 178 -2.00 -15.79 -2.79
C ARG A 178 -2.95 -16.04 -3.93
N VAL A 179 -2.46 -15.87 -5.15
CA VAL A 179 -3.25 -15.97 -6.39
C VAL A 179 -2.82 -17.17 -7.19
N PHE A 180 -3.77 -17.92 -7.76
CA PHE A 180 -3.54 -19.08 -8.62
C PHE A 180 -4.35 -19.02 -9.92
N ASP A 181 -3.82 -19.62 -10.99
CA ASP A 181 -4.50 -19.78 -12.29
C ASP A 181 -5.50 -20.96 -12.33
N ARG A 182 -5.53 -21.74 -11.24
CA ARG A 182 -6.44 -22.85 -11.01
C ARG A 182 -6.58 -23.13 -9.52
N ASN A 183 -7.65 -23.80 -9.15
CA ASN A 183 -7.88 -24.21 -7.78
C ASN A 183 -6.76 -25.19 -7.37
N PRO A 184 -5.97 -24.91 -6.33
CA PRO A 184 -4.86 -25.78 -5.96
C PRO A 184 -5.30 -27.15 -5.44
N LYS A 185 -6.56 -27.32 -5.02
CA LYS A 185 -7.11 -28.60 -4.53
C LYS A 185 -7.78 -29.41 -5.64
N THR A 186 -8.54 -28.78 -6.53
CA THR A 186 -9.34 -29.48 -7.54
C THR A 186 -8.78 -29.37 -8.96
N ASP A 187 -7.73 -28.56 -9.15
CA ASP A 187 -7.16 -28.18 -10.45
C ASP A 187 -8.17 -27.56 -11.44
N GLN A 188 -9.35 -27.15 -10.95
CA GLN A 188 -10.34 -26.39 -11.71
C GLN A 188 -9.73 -25.07 -12.16
N GLN A 189 -9.79 -24.78 -13.46
CA GLN A 189 -9.25 -23.54 -14.03
C GLN A 189 -10.06 -22.31 -13.62
N GLY A 190 -9.38 -21.18 -13.49
CA GLY A 190 -9.95 -19.88 -13.11
C GLY A 190 -8.98 -19.09 -12.24
N LEU A 191 -9.27 -17.82 -11.97
CA LEU A 191 -8.46 -17.05 -11.04
C LEU A 191 -8.93 -17.32 -9.61
N PHE A 192 -8.11 -18.00 -8.81
CA PHE A 192 -8.39 -18.30 -7.42
C PHE A 192 -7.53 -17.43 -6.51
N VAL A 193 -8.16 -16.78 -5.55
CA VAL A 193 -7.50 -15.89 -4.60
C VAL A 193 -7.72 -16.40 -3.20
N TYR A 194 -6.62 -16.60 -2.50
CA TYR A 194 -6.53 -16.97 -1.09
C TYR A 194 -6.13 -15.72 -0.33
N LEU A 195 -7.08 -15.18 0.44
CA LEU A 195 -6.87 -13.93 1.16
C LEU A 195 -5.97 -14.15 2.36
N ASN A 196 -4.98 -13.28 2.53
CA ASN A 196 -4.07 -13.29 3.66
C ASN A 196 -4.80 -12.84 4.94
N THR A 197 -4.65 -13.60 6.01
CA THR A 197 -5.29 -13.33 7.32
C THR A 197 -4.36 -12.64 8.33
N GLY A 198 -3.11 -12.40 7.94
CA GLY A 198 -2.03 -11.90 8.79
C GLY A 198 -1.26 -12.98 9.55
N ASP A 199 -1.64 -14.25 9.43
CA ASP A 199 -0.94 -15.40 10.03
C ASP A 199 -1.13 -16.72 9.26
N GLY A 200 -1.57 -16.60 8.01
CA GLY A 200 -1.97 -17.69 7.12
C GLY A 200 -2.85 -17.16 5.98
N PHE A 201 -3.51 -18.08 5.29
CA PHE A 201 -4.45 -17.77 4.21
C PHE A 201 -5.82 -18.40 4.48
N ASP A 202 -6.88 -17.78 3.95
CA ASP A 202 -8.23 -18.35 3.99
C ASP A 202 -8.37 -19.60 3.09
N ASN A 203 -9.60 -20.08 2.90
CA ASN A 203 -9.85 -21.28 2.09
C ASN A 203 -9.77 -21.06 0.57
N GLY A 204 -9.54 -19.83 0.13
CA GLY A 204 -9.54 -19.44 -1.26
C GLY A 204 -10.94 -19.30 -1.83
N LYS A 205 -11.09 -18.39 -2.81
CA LYS A 205 -12.31 -18.23 -3.60
C LYS A 205 -11.97 -18.06 -5.07
N GLN A 206 -12.83 -18.55 -5.93
CA GLN A 206 -12.79 -18.21 -7.34
C GLN A 206 -13.23 -16.76 -7.51
N TRP A 207 -12.30 -15.89 -7.92
CA TRP A 207 -12.59 -14.49 -8.25
C TRP A 207 -12.96 -14.35 -9.73
N GLN A 208 -12.45 -15.23 -10.58
CA GLN A 208 -12.83 -15.28 -11.99
C GLN A 208 -13.03 -16.72 -12.44
N ALA A 209 -14.16 -16.95 -13.10
CA ALA A 209 -14.46 -18.20 -13.78
C ALA A 209 -13.42 -18.46 -14.88
N ASN A 210 -13.33 -19.71 -15.33
CA ASN A 210 -12.48 -20.04 -16.46
C ASN A 210 -12.90 -19.23 -17.70
N LEU A 211 -11.99 -18.42 -18.24
CA LEU A 211 -12.19 -17.64 -19.46
C LEU A 211 -11.86 -18.42 -20.75
N GLY A 212 -11.73 -19.75 -20.66
CA GLY A 212 -11.35 -20.60 -21.79
C GLY A 212 -9.85 -20.85 -21.81
N ASN A 213 -9.15 -20.36 -22.84
CA ASN A 213 -7.72 -20.60 -23.01
C ASN A 213 -6.92 -20.29 -21.72
N ASN A 214 -6.12 -21.25 -21.26
CA ASN A 214 -5.61 -21.29 -19.88
C ASN A 214 -4.80 -20.04 -19.49
N TRP A 215 -4.10 -19.41 -20.44
CA TRP A 215 -3.32 -18.20 -20.19
C TRP A 215 -4.18 -17.03 -19.70
N LYS A 216 -5.46 -17.00 -20.08
CA LYS A 216 -6.40 -15.95 -19.68
C LYS A 216 -6.72 -15.94 -18.19
N ASN A 217 -6.38 -16.99 -17.44
CA ASN A 217 -6.53 -17.06 -15.98
C ASN A 217 -5.20 -16.90 -15.24
N ARG A 218 -4.08 -16.88 -15.95
CA ARG A 218 -2.76 -16.74 -15.33
C ARG A 218 -2.57 -15.30 -14.80
N PRO A 219 -1.98 -15.11 -13.60
CA PRO A 219 -1.64 -13.79 -13.08
C PRO A 219 -0.65 -13.04 -13.97
N THR A 220 0.32 -13.75 -14.53
CA THR A 220 1.21 -13.30 -15.61
C THR A 220 1.23 -14.35 -16.73
N HIS A 221 1.55 -14.00 -17.97
CA HIS A 221 1.74 -15.00 -19.03
C HIS A 221 2.78 -14.57 -20.06
N GLU A 222 3.70 -15.48 -20.42
CA GLU A 222 4.81 -15.21 -21.37
C GLU A 222 5.56 -13.93 -20.97
N ASN A 223 6.09 -13.91 -19.74
CA ASN A 223 6.75 -12.73 -19.13
C ASN A 223 5.89 -11.46 -19.05
N GLY A 224 4.57 -11.61 -19.11
CA GLY A 224 3.62 -10.50 -19.08
C GLY A 224 3.15 -10.02 -20.45
N GLU A 225 3.52 -10.71 -21.54
CA GLU A 225 3.12 -10.36 -22.90
C GLU A 225 1.61 -10.49 -23.12
N HIS A 226 0.96 -11.47 -22.47
CA HIS A 226 -0.46 -11.76 -22.70
C HIS A 226 -1.37 -11.39 -21.53
N SER A 227 -0.89 -11.53 -20.29
CA SER A 227 -1.59 -11.06 -19.11
C SER A 227 -0.60 -10.62 -18.02
N MET A 228 -1.01 -9.66 -17.18
CA MET A 228 -0.24 -9.22 -16.02
C MET A 228 -1.14 -8.63 -14.94
N LEU A 229 -0.78 -8.81 -13.67
CA LEU A 229 -1.27 -7.99 -12.56
C LEU A 229 -0.33 -6.81 -12.33
N ILE A 230 -0.80 -5.60 -12.63
CA ILE A 230 -0.04 -4.35 -12.51
C ILE A 230 -0.98 -3.19 -12.18
N ASP A 231 -0.61 -2.39 -11.19
CA ASP A 231 -1.30 -1.14 -10.83
C ASP A 231 -1.03 -0.06 -11.88
N ILE A 232 -1.83 -0.04 -12.96
CA ILE A 232 -1.60 0.84 -14.11
C ILE A 232 -2.35 2.17 -13.95
N ASN A 233 -3.47 2.18 -13.24
CA ASN A 233 -4.23 3.41 -13.01
C ASN A 233 -3.70 4.22 -11.79
N GLY A 234 -2.75 3.66 -11.05
CA GLY A 234 -2.07 4.35 -9.98
C GLY A 234 -2.87 4.38 -8.67
N ASP A 235 -3.69 3.37 -8.44
CA ASP A 235 -4.66 3.21 -7.37
C ASP A 235 -4.25 2.16 -6.31
N GLY A 236 -2.98 1.78 -6.21
CA GLY A 236 -2.45 1.01 -5.07
C GLY A 236 -2.96 -0.42 -4.99
N LEU A 237 -3.75 -0.83 -5.96
CA LEU A 237 -4.22 -2.18 -6.22
C LEU A 237 -3.69 -2.61 -7.58
N PRO A 238 -3.26 -3.88 -7.74
CA PRO A 238 -2.94 -4.42 -9.05
C PRO A 238 -4.19 -4.49 -9.94
N ASP A 239 -4.10 -3.88 -11.12
CA ASP A 239 -5.08 -4.07 -12.18
C ASP A 239 -4.73 -5.30 -12.99
N ARG A 240 -5.73 -5.99 -13.52
CA ARG A 240 -5.51 -7.11 -14.44
C ARG A 240 -5.49 -6.60 -15.87
N VAL A 241 -4.37 -6.82 -16.56
CA VAL A 241 -4.14 -6.33 -17.92
C VAL A 241 -4.01 -7.50 -18.89
N PHE A 242 -4.51 -7.34 -20.11
CA PHE A 242 -4.41 -8.33 -21.20
C PHE A 242 -4.02 -7.68 -22.54
N ASP A 243 -3.34 -8.42 -23.41
CA ASP A 243 -3.04 -8.04 -24.81
C ASP A 243 -4.18 -8.32 -25.79
N ARG A 244 -5.21 -9.02 -25.32
CA ARG A 244 -6.43 -9.36 -26.05
C ARG A 244 -7.61 -9.35 -25.09
N ASN A 245 -8.79 -9.11 -25.62
CA ASN A 245 -10.02 -9.22 -24.85
C ASN A 245 -10.16 -10.68 -24.40
N PRO A 246 -10.24 -10.97 -23.09
CA PRO A 246 -10.32 -12.34 -22.63
C PRO A 246 -11.59 -13.07 -23.09
N GLU A 247 -12.67 -12.34 -23.39
CA GLU A 247 -13.95 -12.90 -23.85
C GLU A 247 -14.02 -13.05 -25.38
N THR A 248 -13.58 -12.04 -26.13
CA THR A 248 -13.72 -12.01 -27.60
C THR A 248 -12.45 -12.37 -28.36
N ASP A 249 -11.32 -12.52 -27.67
CA ASP A 249 -9.97 -12.72 -28.24
C ASP A 249 -9.48 -11.59 -29.18
N GLN A 250 -10.23 -10.49 -29.22
CA GLN A 250 -9.87 -9.30 -29.99
C GLN A 250 -8.55 -8.72 -29.47
N GLN A 251 -7.55 -8.58 -30.34
CA GLN A 251 -6.27 -7.93 -29.99
C GLN A 251 -6.48 -6.48 -29.54
N GLY A 252 -5.79 -6.10 -28.46
CA GLY A 252 -5.87 -4.76 -27.88
C GLY A 252 -5.41 -4.72 -26.42
N PHE A 253 -5.20 -3.54 -25.86
CA PHE A 253 -4.74 -3.41 -24.47
C PHE A 253 -5.93 -3.25 -23.52
N PHE A 254 -6.27 -4.31 -22.78
CA PHE A 254 -7.44 -4.34 -21.88
C PHE A 254 -7.01 -4.26 -20.43
N VAL A 255 -7.61 -3.35 -19.65
CA VAL A 255 -7.29 -3.12 -18.22
C VAL A 255 -8.56 -3.31 -17.38
N TYR A 256 -8.45 -4.10 -16.32
CA TYR A 256 -9.52 -4.41 -15.36
C TYR A 256 -9.07 -4.03 -13.95
N SER A 257 -9.57 -2.91 -13.43
CA SER A 257 -9.05 -2.25 -12.23
C SER A 257 -9.97 -2.21 -10.99
N LYS A 258 -9.42 -1.96 -9.79
CA LYS A 258 -10.15 -1.60 -8.54
C LYS A 258 -9.41 -0.50 -7.74
N PRO A 259 -10.05 0.59 -7.24
CA PRO A 259 -9.41 1.84 -6.74
C PRO A 259 -8.84 1.95 -5.29
N TYR A 260 -7.58 2.41 -5.06
CA TYR A 260 -7.00 3.06 -3.82
C TYR A 260 -5.50 3.64 -3.75
N LYS A 261 -5.16 4.96 -3.76
CA LYS A 261 -3.73 5.41 -3.46
C LYS A 261 -3.55 6.80 -2.83
N THR A 262 -2.46 7.09 -2.06
CA THR A 262 -2.07 8.51 -1.73
C THR A 262 -0.58 8.85 -1.38
N PRO A 263 -0.01 9.96 -1.94
CA PRO A 263 1.20 10.69 -1.47
C PRO A 263 0.95 11.63 -0.26
N ARG A 264 2.00 12.15 0.42
CA ARG A 264 1.89 12.89 1.72
C ARG A 264 2.61 14.26 1.82
N LEU A 265 1.94 15.24 2.41
CA LEU A 265 2.38 16.62 2.68
C LEU A 265 3.40 16.69 3.83
N LYS A 266 4.24 17.74 3.97
CA LYS A 266 5.24 17.87 5.06
C LYS A 266 5.13 19.16 5.87
N VAL A 267 5.03 20.32 5.23
CA VAL A 267 4.96 21.62 5.92
C VAL A 267 3.89 22.48 5.29
N ILE A 268 3.16 23.21 6.11
CA ILE A 268 2.25 24.28 5.73
C ILE A 268 2.84 25.57 6.28
N THR A 269 2.91 26.64 5.50
CA THR A 269 3.33 27.96 5.96
C THR A 269 2.21 28.92 5.66
N ASN A 270 1.58 29.52 6.67
CA ASN A 270 0.48 30.46 6.42
C ASN A 270 1.00 31.80 5.85
N GLY A 271 0.07 32.69 5.48
CA GLY A 271 0.40 34.02 4.94
C GLY A 271 1.19 34.94 5.89
N PHE A 272 1.25 34.61 7.18
CA PHE A 272 2.00 35.38 8.18
C PHE A 272 3.38 34.75 8.47
N GLY A 273 3.78 33.73 7.71
CA GLY A 273 5.07 33.06 7.88
C GLY A 273 5.10 31.98 8.97
N ILE A 274 3.98 31.72 9.65
CA ILE A 274 3.88 30.66 10.66
C ILE A 274 3.90 29.31 9.98
N GLN A 275 4.86 28.46 10.37
CA GLN A 275 5.00 27.12 9.83
C GLN A 275 4.31 26.09 10.74
N THR A 276 3.55 25.19 10.12
CA THR A 276 3.06 23.95 10.69
C THR A 276 3.74 22.78 9.98
N THR A 277 4.63 22.09 10.69
CA THR A 277 5.31 20.89 10.21
C THR A 277 4.53 19.65 10.63
N LEU A 278 4.26 18.80 9.65
CA LEU A 278 3.62 17.49 9.78
C LEU A 278 4.71 16.42 9.72
N ASN A 279 4.87 15.68 10.80
CA ASN A 279 5.75 14.54 10.86
C ASN A 279 4.92 13.27 10.77
N TYR A 280 5.44 12.29 10.04
CA TYR A 280 4.77 11.01 9.82
C TYR A 280 5.67 9.89 10.31
N LYS A 281 5.02 8.88 10.88
CA LYS A 281 5.64 7.59 11.15
C LYS A 281 4.70 6.49 10.67
N PRO A 282 5.22 5.35 10.20
CA PRO A 282 4.40 4.19 9.90
C PRO A 282 3.74 3.65 11.17
N LEU A 283 2.60 2.97 11.07
CA LEU A 283 2.02 2.24 12.22
C LEU A 283 2.94 1.13 12.73
N THR A 284 3.98 0.79 11.97
CA THR A 284 5.01 -0.16 12.34
C THR A 284 5.96 0.41 13.41
N ASP A 285 6.02 1.75 13.55
CA ASP A 285 6.76 2.42 14.62
C ASP A 285 5.94 2.41 15.93
N SER A 286 6.43 1.67 16.93
CA SER A 286 5.79 1.49 18.23
C SER A 286 5.62 2.77 19.05
N SER A 287 6.35 3.85 18.73
CA SER A 287 6.16 5.15 19.38
C SER A 287 4.85 5.83 19.00
N VAL A 288 4.26 5.48 17.85
CA VAL A 288 3.02 6.08 17.35
C VAL A 288 1.86 5.10 17.29
N TYR A 289 2.10 3.79 17.42
CA TYR A 289 1.03 2.82 17.32
C TYR A 289 1.10 1.74 18.39
N THR A 290 -0.07 1.31 18.86
CA THR A 290 -0.21 0.14 19.71
C THR A 290 -1.32 -0.75 19.17
N LYS A 291 -0.95 -1.96 18.74
CA LYS A 291 -1.89 -3.01 18.38
C LYS A 291 -2.47 -3.60 19.66
N ASP A 292 -3.80 -3.77 19.71
CA ASP A 292 -4.40 -4.52 20.81
C ASP A 292 -4.02 -6.00 20.72
N SER A 293 -3.94 -6.67 21.87
CA SER A 293 -3.65 -8.12 21.95
C SER A 293 -4.70 -8.97 21.25
N ASN A 294 -5.94 -8.48 21.15
CA ASN A 294 -6.99 -9.11 20.40
C ASN A 294 -6.86 -8.77 18.91
N LYS A 295 -6.62 -9.78 18.07
CA LYS A 295 -6.50 -9.67 16.61
C LYS A 295 -7.79 -9.22 15.90
N GLY A 296 -8.89 -9.07 16.62
CA GLY A 296 -10.22 -8.86 16.05
C GLY A 296 -10.85 -10.18 15.61
N TYR A 297 -12.08 -10.10 15.11
CA TYR A 297 -12.81 -11.25 14.59
C TYR A 297 -13.16 -11.01 13.14
N TYR A 298 -12.93 -12.02 12.29
CA TYR A 298 -13.32 -11.99 10.89
C TYR A 298 -14.78 -11.51 10.75
N PRO A 299 -15.08 -10.54 9.85
CA PRO A 299 -14.20 -9.96 8.83
C PRO A 299 -13.41 -8.71 9.26
N ASN A 300 -13.46 -8.32 10.54
CA ASN A 300 -12.81 -7.12 11.07
C ASN A 300 -11.56 -7.49 11.86
N ILE A 301 -10.40 -7.34 11.23
CA ILE A 301 -9.11 -7.70 11.83
C ILE A 301 -8.30 -6.46 12.20
N SER A 302 -7.49 -6.59 13.26
CA SER A 302 -6.56 -5.55 13.70
C SER A 302 -5.28 -5.65 12.88
N ILE A 303 -4.88 -4.52 12.29
CA ILE A 303 -3.72 -4.42 11.40
C ILE A 303 -2.61 -3.60 12.05
N GLN A 304 -1.39 -3.80 11.59
CA GLN A 304 -0.25 -2.93 11.88
C GLN A 304 0.59 -2.88 10.62
N ASN A 305 0.37 -1.86 9.79
CA ASN A 305 1.04 -1.78 8.50
C ASN A 305 1.87 -0.53 8.28
N ALA A 306 2.70 -0.53 7.24
CA ALA A 306 3.56 0.61 6.89
C ALA A 306 2.79 1.89 6.48
N ARG A 307 1.45 1.89 6.57
CA ARG A 307 0.65 3.10 6.45
C ARG A 307 1.16 4.13 7.42
N GLN A 308 1.40 5.34 6.93
CA GLN A 308 1.87 6.39 7.80
C GLN A 308 0.76 7.26 8.28
N VAL A 309 0.91 7.58 9.55
CA VAL A 309 0.06 8.43 10.33
C VAL A 309 0.86 9.63 10.79
N ILE A 310 0.17 10.69 11.18
CA ILE A 310 0.81 11.88 11.72
C ILE A 310 1.42 11.50 13.07
N SER A 311 2.73 11.48 13.21
CA SER A 311 3.38 11.24 14.50
C SER A 311 3.36 12.49 15.38
N SER A 312 3.52 13.66 14.76
CA SER A 312 3.48 14.94 15.45
C SER A 312 3.15 16.07 14.48
N VAL A 313 2.58 17.12 15.05
CA VAL A 313 2.37 18.41 14.41
C VAL A 313 3.07 19.46 15.24
N THR A 314 3.98 20.20 14.62
CA THR A 314 4.73 21.28 15.26
C THR A 314 4.39 22.59 14.56
N THR A 315 3.90 23.58 15.30
CA THR A 315 3.49 24.89 14.77
C THR A 315 4.26 26.02 15.45
N ASP A 316 4.76 26.99 14.69
CA ASP A 316 5.40 28.18 15.29
C ASP A 316 4.37 28.99 16.10
N ASN A 317 4.79 29.55 17.24
CA ASN A 317 3.91 30.31 18.13
C ASN A 317 4.00 31.84 17.93
N ALA A 318 4.63 32.28 16.83
CA ALA A 318 4.82 33.68 16.46
C ALA A 318 5.68 34.55 17.42
N ILE A 319 6.22 33.99 18.51
CA ILE A 319 7.06 34.71 19.49
C ILE A 319 8.46 34.07 19.64
N GLY A 320 8.90 33.34 18.62
CA GLY A 320 10.22 32.68 18.59
C GLY A 320 10.25 31.26 19.17
N GLY A 321 9.10 30.68 19.55
CA GLY A 321 8.96 29.30 20.00
C GLY A 321 8.06 28.45 19.10
N GLN A 322 7.85 27.19 19.48
CA GLN A 322 6.99 26.25 18.77
C GLN A 322 6.07 25.52 19.74
N ASN A 323 4.87 25.20 19.27
CA ASN A 323 3.90 24.34 19.92
C ASN A 323 3.91 22.98 19.22
N THR A 324 4.11 21.89 19.99
CA THR A 324 4.18 20.54 19.44
C THR A 324 3.09 19.68 20.05
N THR A 325 2.31 19.08 19.17
CA THR A 325 1.38 18.01 19.51
C THR A 325 1.93 16.69 18.98
N THR A 326 2.03 15.68 19.83
CA THR A 326 2.33 14.30 19.42
C THR A 326 1.06 13.46 19.39
N TYR A 327 1.03 12.47 18.50
CA TYR A 327 -0.10 11.57 18.34
C TYR A 327 0.33 10.13 18.52
N LYS A 328 -0.54 9.35 19.17
CA LYS A 328 -0.45 7.91 19.24
C LYS A 328 -1.79 7.32 18.83
N TYR A 329 -1.76 6.22 18.10
CA TYR A 329 -2.91 5.55 17.56
C TYR A 329 -2.97 4.15 18.13
N GLY A 330 -4.15 3.57 18.22
CA GLY A 330 -4.21 2.15 18.52
C GLY A 330 -5.40 1.42 17.94
N ASN A 331 -5.19 0.11 17.84
CA ASN A 331 -6.15 -0.84 17.31
C ASN A 331 -6.75 -0.39 15.97
N ALA A 332 -5.89 -0.14 14.99
CA ALA A 332 -6.28 0.06 13.60
C ALA A 332 -7.00 -1.19 13.09
N LYS A 333 -8.17 -1.02 12.47
CA LYS A 333 -8.97 -2.13 11.96
C LYS A 333 -9.23 -2.00 10.47
N VAL A 334 -9.28 -3.13 9.79
CA VAL A 334 -9.71 -3.24 8.39
C VAL A 334 -10.82 -4.29 8.29
N ASN A 335 -11.73 -4.07 7.36
CA ASN A 335 -12.70 -5.06 6.95
C ASN A 335 -12.26 -5.73 5.64
N VAL A 336 -11.94 -7.01 5.71
CA VAL A 336 -11.41 -7.79 4.57
C VAL A 336 -12.49 -8.28 3.59
N LYS A 337 -13.75 -7.82 3.73
CA LYS A 337 -14.84 -8.09 2.78
C LYS A 337 -15.17 -6.90 1.89
N GLY A 338 -14.29 -5.90 1.82
CA GLY A 338 -14.41 -4.78 0.88
C GLY A 338 -14.98 -3.48 1.47
N ARG A 339 -15.25 -3.41 2.79
CA ARG A 339 -15.51 -2.10 3.43
C ARG A 339 -14.20 -1.31 3.68
N GLY A 340 -13.05 -1.97 3.57
CA GLY A 340 -11.75 -1.34 3.70
C GLY A 340 -11.44 -0.89 5.13
N ASN A 341 -10.67 0.20 5.25
CA ASN A 341 -10.20 0.73 6.52
C ASN A 341 -11.36 1.18 7.43
N LEU A 342 -11.40 0.68 8.66
CA LEU A 342 -12.40 1.03 9.68
C LEU A 342 -11.92 2.11 10.65
N GLY A 343 -10.68 2.58 10.50
CA GLY A 343 -10.06 3.59 11.37
C GLY A 343 -9.34 2.98 12.56
N PHE A 344 -9.13 3.80 13.60
CA PHE A 344 -8.43 3.45 14.83
C PHE A 344 -9.42 3.29 15.97
N GLY A 345 -9.19 2.33 16.86
CA GLY A 345 -9.99 2.17 18.08
C GLY A 345 -9.83 3.35 19.04
N TRP A 346 -8.70 4.07 18.98
CA TRP A 346 -8.48 5.31 19.72
C TRP A 346 -7.35 6.14 19.08
N ILE A 347 -7.37 7.44 19.35
CA ILE A 347 -6.32 8.39 18.98
C ILE A 347 -6.00 9.21 20.21
N GLU A 348 -4.77 9.10 20.69
CA GLU A 348 -4.24 9.88 21.79
C GLU A 348 -3.47 11.08 21.23
N LYS A 349 -3.72 12.25 21.82
CA LYS A 349 -3.10 13.52 21.52
C LYS A 349 -2.41 14.04 22.78
N LYS A 350 -1.13 14.37 22.69
CA LYS A 350 -0.39 15.04 23.77
C LYS A 350 0.12 16.39 23.30
N ASP A 351 -0.30 17.46 23.98
CA ASP A 351 0.28 18.79 23.81
C ASP A 351 1.51 18.91 24.73
N LEU A 352 2.68 19.18 24.16
CA LEU A 352 3.94 19.14 24.91
C LEU A 352 4.18 20.39 25.77
N GLN A 353 3.53 21.52 25.45
CA GLN A 353 3.67 22.77 26.19
C GLN A 353 2.87 22.74 27.48
N SER A 354 1.63 22.27 27.40
CA SER A 354 0.73 22.11 28.55
C SER A 354 0.90 20.76 29.25
N ASN A 355 1.63 19.82 28.65
CA ASN A 355 1.66 18.41 29.03
C ASN A 355 0.27 17.75 29.09
N LYS A 356 -0.74 18.35 28.45
CA LYS A 356 -2.10 17.83 28.44
C LYS A 356 -2.22 16.64 27.50
N LEU A 357 -2.69 15.53 28.04
CA LEU A 357 -3.03 14.31 27.31
C LEU A 357 -4.55 14.25 27.08
N THR A 358 -4.97 13.78 25.91
CA THR A 358 -6.39 13.54 25.58
C THR A 358 -6.46 12.29 24.71
N ARG A 359 -7.39 11.39 24.99
CA ARG A 359 -7.59 10.14 24.26
C ARG A 359 -9.07 9.92 23.96
#